data_AF-A0A1V4IIU4-F1
#
_entry.id   AF-A0A1V4IIU4-F1
#
_cell.length_a   1.000
_cell.length_b   1.000
_cell.length_c   1.000
_cell.angle_alpha   90.00
_cell.angle_beta   90.00
_cell.angle_gamma   90.00
#
_symmetry.space_group_name_H-M   'P 1'
#
loop_
_entity.id
_entity.type
_entity.pdbx_description
1 polymer ?
#
loop_
_entity_poly.entity_id
_entity_poly.type
_entity_poly.pdbx_seq_one_letter_code
_entity_poly.pdbx_strand_id
1 'polypeptide(L)'
;MKRLIKIFSIILLLSFSINTTITTAQVTSPKSLGQGIYSVRDANLLVGTPINVHITPANAKAIILVIDSDHTIEALVRLNSKITEQTLPPLNYDSSLIIFSNGSVVLS
;
A
#
# COMPACT_ATOMS: atom_id res chain seq x y z
N MET A 1 53.03 15.36 10.09
CA MET A 1 51.84 14.85 10.82
C MET A 1 50.67 15.83 10.86
N LYS A 2 50.86 17.12 11.21
CA LYS A 2 49.75 18.11 11.31
C LYS A 2 48.95 18.34 10.02
N ARG A 3 49.58 18.22 8.84
CA ARG A 3 48.91 18.40 7.53
C ARG A 3 48.00 17.23 7.15
N LEU A 4 48.39 16.01 7.49
CA LEU A 4 47.59 14.80 7.22
C LEU A 4 46.30 14.77 8.05
N ILE A 5 46.38 15.21 9.32
CA ILE A 5 45.22 15.31 10.21
C ILE A 5 44.18 16.29 9.67
N LYS A 6 44.60 17.43 9.11
CA LYS A 6 43.70 18.41 8.50
C LYS A 6 42.98 17.85 7.26
N ILE A 7 43.72 17.14 6.40
CA ILE A 7 43.16 16.53 5.19
C ILE A 7 42.16 15.43 5.55
N PHE A 8 42.52 14.58 6.50
CA PHE A 8 41.63 13.52 7.00
C PHE A 8 40.35 14.09 7.62
N SER A 9 40.46 15.17 8.40
CA SER A 9 39.30 15.84 8.99
C SER A 9 38.35 16.46 7.96
N ILE A 10 38.88 16.99 6.84
CA ILE A 10 38.04 17.53 5.75
C ILE A 10 37.25 16.41 5.07
N ILE A 11 37.91 15.27 4.78
CA ILE A 11 37.29 14.13 4.09
C ILE A 11 36.20 13.51 4.98
N LEU A 12 36.48 13.39 6.28
CA LEU A 12 35.53 12.87 7.26
C LEU A 12 34.28 13.76 7.37
N LEU A 13 34.45 15.09 7.38
CA LEU A 13 33.32 16.02 7.44
C LEU A 13 32.45 15.96 6.17
N LEU A 14 33.06 15.76 5.00
CA LEU A 14 32.34 15.57 3.74
C LEU A 14 31.52 14.27 3.74
N SER A 15 32.03 13.18 4.31
CA SER A 15 31.28 11.91 4.37
C SER A 15 30.01 11.97 5.22
N PHE A 16 29.95 12.81 6.26
CA PHE A 16 28.74 13.00 7.06
C PHE A 16 27.69 13.89 6.38
N SER A 17 28.06 14.63 5.33
CA SER A 17 27.13 15.51 4.60
C SER A 17 26.28 14.75 3.56
N ILE A 18 26.58 13.47 3.31
CA ILE A 18 25.81 12.62 2.40
C ILE A 18 24.62 12.04 3.18
N ASN A 19 23.66 12.90 3.54
CA ASN A 19 22.32 12.43 3.91
C ASN A 19 21.56 12.16 2.61
N THR A 20 21.77 10.97 2.03
CA THR A 20 20.82 10.45 1.03
C THR A 20 19.54 10.11 1.78
N THR A 21 18.56 11.02 1.78
CA THR A 21 17.18 10.63 2.08
C THR A 21 16.78 9.62 1.02
N ILE A 22 16.64 8.35 1.42
CA ILE A 22 16.05 7.34 0.55
C ILE A 22 14.61 7.77 0.37
N THR A 23 14.30 8.44 -0.73
CA THR A 23 12.92 8.62 -1.17
C THR A 23 12.44 7.24 -1.60
N THR A 24 11.97 6.46 -0.64
CA THR A 24 11.11 5.33 -0.93
C THR A 24 9.91 5.91 -1.68
N ALA A 25 9.64 5.36 -2.87
CA ALA A 25 8.41 5.65 -3.58
C ALA A 25 7.27 5.56 -2.57
N GLN A 26 6.51 6.64 -2.45
CA GLN A 26 5.43 6.85 -1.48
C GLN A 26 4.70 5.53 -1.20
N VAL A 27 5.13 4.81 -0.16
CA VAL A 27 4.42 3.62 0.32
C VAL A 27 3.20 4.21 0.99
N THR A 28 2.13 4.35 0.21
CA THR A 28 0.84 4.85 0.69
C THR A 28 0.53 4.08 1.96
N SER A 29 0.39 4.79 3.08
CA SER A 29 0.14 4.14 4.37
C SER A 29 -1.06 3.20 4.25
N PRO A 30 -1.05 2.05 4.94
CA PRO A 30 -2.11 1.05 4.82
C PRO A 30 -3.48 1.69 4.97
N LYS A 31 -4.35 1.52 3.97
CA LYS A 31 -5.68 2.14 3.95
C LYS A 31 -6.68 1.17 4.54
N SER A 32 -7.35 1.57 5.62
CA SER A 32 -8.43 0.79 6.22
C SER A 32 -9.78 1.25 5.67
N LEU A 33 -10.51 0.35 5.02
CA LEU A 33 -11.83 0.56 4.42
C LEU A 33 -12.87 -0.36 5.06
N GLY A 34 -14.05 0.17 5.33
CA GLY A 34 -15.19 -0.61 5.83
C GLY A 34 -16.05 -1.15 4.70
N GLN A 35 -17.28 -1.53 5.01
CA GLN A 35 -18.29 -1.85 4.01
C GLN A 35 -18.68 -0.60 3.20
N GLY A 36 -18.71 -0.71 1.88
CA GLY A 36 -19.08 0.38 0.99
C GLY A 36 -18.61 0.20 -0.45
N ILE A 37 -18.81 1.26 -1.24
CA ILE A 37 -18.31 1.38 -2.61
C ILE A 37 -17.29 2.53 -2.62
N TYR A 38 -16.10 2.26 -3.13
CA TYR A 38 -14.97 3.18 -3.12
C TYR A 38 -14.38 3.30 -4.52
N SER A 39 -14.20 4.51 -5.02
CA SER A 39 -13.35 4.74 -6.18
C SER A 39 -11.88 4.60 -5.76
N VAL A 40 -11.06 3.91 -6.57
CA VAL A 40 -9.61 3.79 -6.36
C VAL A 40 -8.96 5.16 -6.19
N ARG A 41 -9.39 6.12 -7.03
CA ARG A 41 -8.96 7.52 -6.99
C ARG A 41 -9.30 8.20 -5.66
N ASP A 42 -10.56 8.13 -5.23
CA ASP A 42 -11.03 8.88 -4.05
C ASP A 42 -10.50 8.26 -2.75
N ALA A 43 -10.33 6.94 -2.73
CA ALA A 43 -9.70 6.22 -1.64
C ALA A 43 -8.16 6.41 -1.61
N ASN A 44 -7.59 7.02 -2.66
CA ASN A 44 -6.16 7.23 -2.87
C ASN A 44 -5.37 5.92 -2.74
N LEU A 45 -5.87 4.86 -3.39
CA LEU A 45 -5.22 3.55 -3.41
C LEU A 45 -4.06 3.54 -4.43
N LEU A 46 -3.08 2.68 -4.18
CA LEU A 46 -1.99 2.44 -5.13
C LEU A 46 -2.54 1.84 -6.43
N VAL A 47 -2.00 2.28 -7.56
CA VAL A 47 -2.40 1.81 -8.89
C VAL A 47 -1.23 1.16 -9.61
N GLY A 48 -1.52 0.19 -10.48
CA GLY A 48 -0.50 -0.47 -11.29
C GLY A 48 0.42 -1.46 -10.54
N THR A 49 0.22 -1.66 -9.24
CA THR A 49 0.91 -2.67 -8.43
C THR A 49 -0.09 -3.58 -7.72
N PRO A 50 0.21 -4.89 -7.56
CA PRO A 50 -0.62 -5.76 -6.72
C PRO A 50 -0.72 -5.22 -5.29
N ILE A 51 -1.89 -5.39 -4.67
CA ILE A 51 -2.16 -4.86 -3.32
C ILE A 51 -2.50 -6.02 -2.40
N ASN A 52 -1.88 -6.08 -1.23
CA ASN A 52 -2.27 -7.05 -0.22
C ASN A 52 -3.45 -6.51 0.57
N VAL A 53 -4.49 -7.33 0.70
CA VAL A 53 -5.69 -7.02 1.45
C VAL A 53 -5.86 -8.00 2.59
N HIS A 54 -6.03 -7.47 3.80
CA HIS A 54 -6.28 -8.29 5.00
C HIS A 54 -7.47 -7.77 5.80
N ILE A 55 -8.13 -8.67 6.53
CA ILE A 55 -9.33 -8.36 7.31
C ILE A 55 -9.01 -8.23 8.81
N THR A 56 -9.57 -7.21 9.45
CA THR A 56 -9.48 -6.98 10.90
C THR A 56 -10.86 -6.69 11.48
N PRO A 57 -11.25 -7.27 12.63
CA PRO A 57 -10.56 -8.32 13.40
C PRO A 57 -10.57 -9.68 12.68
N ALA A 58 -9.70 -10.62 13.08
CA ALA A 58 -9.48 -11.90 12.39
C ALA A 58 -10.72 -12.83 12.27
N ASN A 59 -11.76 -12.60 13.08
CA ASN A 59 -13.03 -13.32 13.01
C ASN A 59 -14.04 -12.69 12.05
N ALA A 60 -13.75 -11.51 11.50
CA ALA A 60 -14.58 -10.86 10.50
C ALA A 60 -14.47 -11.54 9.14
N LYS A 61 -15.38 -11.15 8.24
CA LYS A 61 -15.49 -11.66 6.88
C LYS A 61 -15.61 -10.47 5.94
N ALA A 62 -15.00 -10.60 4.77
CA ALA A 62 -15.15 -9.61 3.71
C ALA A 62 -15.27 -10.29 2.36
N ILE A 63 -16.05 -9.68 1.47
CA ILE A 63 -16.05 -9.95 0.04
C ILE A 63 -15.68 -8.63 -0.62
N ILE A 64 -14.65 -8.65 -1.47
CA ILE A 64 -14.13 -7.48 -2.16
C ILE A 64 -14.27 -7.76 -3.65
N LEU A 65 -14.97 -6.87 -4.36
CA LEU A 65 -15.07 -6.88 -5.81
C LEU A 65 -14.28 -5.70 -6.36
N VAL A 66 -13.51 -5.94 -7.40
CA VAL A 66 -12.89 -4.88 -8.20
C VAL A 66 -13.63 -4.83 -9.53
N ILE A 67 -14.19 -3.67 -9.83
CA ILE A 67 -14.92 -3.37 -11.06
C ILE A 67 -14.10 -2.36 -11.85
N ASP A 68 -13.86 -2.61 -13.14
CA ASP A 68 -13.19 -1.66 -14.02
C ASP A 68 -14.13 -0.53 -14.50
N SER A 69 -13.59 0.38 -15.31
CA SER A 69 -14.36 1.46 -15.94
C SER A 69 -15.42 0.98 -16.94
N ASP A 70 -15.23 -0.21 -17.51
CA ASP A 70 -16.13 -0.84 -18.47
C ASP A 70 -17.22 -1.70 -17.79
N HIS A 71 -17.34 -1.59 -16.47
CA HIS A 71 -18.29 -2.33 -15.63
C HIS A 71 -18.06 -3.85 -15.61
N THR A 72 -16.85 -4.30 -15.89
CA THR A 72 -16.44 -5.70 -15.80
C THR A 72 -15.81 -6.01 -14.45
N ILE A 73 -15.98 -7.25 -13.98
CA ILE A 73 -15.39 -7.71 -12.73
C ILE A 73 -13.96 -8.16 -13.03
N GLU A 74 -12.96 -7.40 -12.56
CA GLU A 74 -11.55 -7.76 -12.68
C GLU A 74 -11.12 -8.74 -11.59
N ALA A 75 -11.69 -8.62 -10.39
CA ALA A 75 -11.35 -9.48 -9.26
C ALA A 75 -12.52 -9.68 -8.29
N LEU A 76 -12.55 -10.87 -7.68
CA LEU A 76 -13.41 -11.22 -6.57
C LEU A 76 -12.58 -11.93 -5.51
N VAL A 77 -12.45 -11.31 -4.34
CA VAL A 77 -11.63 -11.80 -3.22
C VAL A 77 -12.52 -12.02 -2.00
N ARG A 78 -12.27 -13.10 -1.25
CA ARG A 78 -13.05 -13.46 -0.07
C ARG A 78 -12.14 -13.68 1.12
N LEU A 79 -12.24 -12.78 2.09
CA LEU A 79 -11.54 -12.88 3.37
C LEU A 79 -12.45 -13.45 4.45
N ASN A 80 -11.89 -14.30 5.31
CA ASN A 80 -12.55 -14.91 6.46
C ASN A 80 -11.51 -15.41 7.48
N SER A 81 -11.96 -16.04 8.57
CA SER A 81 -11.07 -16.54 9.63
C SER A 81 -10.03 -17.58 9.21
N LYS A 82 -10.18 -18.23 8.06
CA LYS A 82 -9.19 -19.16 7.48
C LYS A 82 -8.29 -18.49 6.43
N ILE A 83 -8.80 -17.46 5.77
CA ILE A 83 -8.14 -16.72 4.70
C ILE A 83 -8.19 -15.25 5.10
N THR A 84 -7.29 -14.85 5.97
CA THR A 84 -7.30 -13.51 6.55
C THR A 84 -6.68 -12.46 5.64
N GLU A 85 -5.90 -12.90 4.64
CA GLU A 85 -5.17 -12.05 3.71
C GLU A 85 -5.16 -12.68 2.30
N GLN A 86 -5.26 -11.84 1.27
CA GLN A 86 -5.09 -12.21 -0.14
C GLN A 86 -4.49 -11.03 -0.91
N THR A 87 -3.88 -11.31 -2.06
CA THR A 87 -3.39 -10.27 -2.97
C THR A 87 -4.43 -9.98 -4.04
N LEU A 88 -4.81 -8.71 -4.19
CA LEU A 88 -5.57 -8.19 -5.31
C LEU A 88 -4.66 -7.95 -6.52
N PRO A 89 -5.15 -8.13 -7.74
CA PRO A 89 -4.42 -7.71 -8.93
C PRO A 89 -4.19 -6.19 -8.92
N PRO A 90 -3.24 -5.70 -9.73
CA PRO A 90 -3.04 -4.26 -9.93
C PRO A 90 -4.35 -3.54 -10.23
N LEU A 91 -4.65 -2.50 -9.47
CA LEU A 91 -5.84 -1.69 -9.66
C LEU A 91 -5.60 -0.61 -10.72
N ASN A 92 -6.63 -0.33 -11.52
CA ASN A 92 -6.65 0.81 -12.43
C ASN A 92 -7.20 2.05 -11.73
N TYR A 93 -6.80 3.23 -12.19
CA TYR A 93 -7.15 4.51 -11.57
C TYR A 93 -8.66 4.80 -11.54
N ASP A 94 -9.38 4.26 -12.53
CA ASP A 94 -10.83 4.44 -12.69
C ASP A 94 -11.63 3.22 -12.21
N SER A 95 -10.97 2.23 -11.61
CA SER A 95 -11.65 1.08 -11.01
C SER A 95 -12.38 1.47 -9.72
N SER A 96 -13.41 0.69 -9.40
CA SER A 96 -14.17 0.79 -8.15
C SER A 96 -14.03 -0.48 -7.33
N LEU A 97 -13.88 -0.32 -6.02
CA LEU A 97 -13.90 -1.39 -5.04
C LEU A 97 -15.27 -1.44 -4.36
N ILE A 98 -15.89 -2.61 -4.36
CA ILE A 98 -17.11 -2.88 -3.58
C ILE A 98 -16.74 -3.84 -2.46
N ILE A 99 -16.90 -3.39 -1.23
CA ILE A 99 -16.55 -4.15 -0.03
C ILE A 99 -17.84 -4.48 0.72
N PHE A 100 -18.13 -5.77 0.88
CA PHE A 100 -19.12 -6.28 1.81
C PHE A 100 -18.39 -6.88 3.00
N SER A 101 -18.49 -6.25 4.17
CA SER A 101 -17.75 -6.71 5.35
C SER A 101 -18.45 -6.37 6.66
N ASN A 102 -18.26 -7.23 7.66
CA ASN A 102 -18.58 -6.94 9.06
C ASN A 102 -17.35 -6.51 9.89
N GLY A 103 -16.25 -6.16 9.22
CA GLY A 103 -15.01 -5.64 9.81
C GLY A 103 -14.37 -4.60 8.89
N SER A 104 -13.07 -4.38 9.08
CA SER A 104 -12.27 -3.42 8.30
C SER A 104 -11.25 -4.14 7.43
N VAL A 105 -11.28 -3.86 6.14
CA VAL A 105 -10.31 -4.35 5.16
C VAL A 105 -9.17 -3.35 5.09
N VAL A 106 -7.96 -3.81 5.35
CA VAL A 106 -6.75 -3.00 5.24
C VAL A 106 -6.03 -3.36 3.95
N LEU A 107 -5.72 -2.33 3.15
CA LEU A 107 -5.06 -2.43 1.85
C LEU A 107 -3.65 -1.81 1.97
N SER A 108 -2.61 -2.58 1.60
CA SER A 108 -1.20 -2.18 1.70
C SER A 108 -0.36 -2.68 0.54
#